data_AF-A0A356NV44-F1
#
_entry.id   AF-A0A356NV44-F1
#
_cell.length_a   1.000
_cell.length_b   1.000
_cell.length_c   1.000
_cell.angle_alpha   90.00
_cell.angle_beta   90.00
_cell.angle_gamma   90.00
#
_symmetry.space_group_name_H-M   'P 1'
#
loop_
_entity.id
_entity.type
_entity.pdbx_description
1 polymer ?
#
loop_
_entity_poly.entity_id
_entity_poly.type
_entity_poly.pdbx_seq_one_letter_code
_entity_poly.pdbx_strand_id
1 'polypeptide(L)'
;MQTIDLEDQGLRALNETLQSQDSDTNQTEWLVTNPRGSHAIAVGLDAPIDVTIKGSTGYYCGGMNKQASITVDGSAGPGVAENMMSGKIVIEGDASQYAGAT
;
A
#
# COMPACT_ATOMS: atom_id res chain seq x y z
N MET A 1 -0.21 3.16 15.75
CA MET A 1 -0.59 2.04 14.87
C MET A 1 -2.10 1.76 14.83
N GLN A 2 -2.72 1.95 13.65
CA GLN A 2 -4.10 1.56 13.31
C GLN A 2 -4.08 0.22 12.55
N THR A 3 -5.15 -0.59 12.63
CA THR A 3 -5.24 -1.86 11.89
C THR A 3 -6.51 -1.91 11.07
N ILE A 4 -6.38 -2.28 9.81
CA ILE A 4 -7.48 -2.53 8.88
C ILE A 4 -7.41 -3.99 8.44
N ASP A 5 -8.51 -4.70 8.65
CA ASP A 5 -8.72 -6.02 8.05
C ASP A 5 -9.31 -5.84 6.66
N LEU A 6 -8.56 -6.26 5.63
CA LEU A 6 -8.99 -6.09 4.25
C LEU A 6 -10.16 -7.01 3.89
N GLU A 7 -10.26 -8.20 4.48
CA GLU A 7 -11.37 -9.12 4.22
C GLU A 7 -12.68 -8.55 4.76
N ASP A 8 -12.65 -7.98 5.96
CA ASP A 8 -13.84 -7.45 6.62
C ASP A 8 -14.26 -6.07 6.07
N GLN A 9 -13.32 -5.16 5.85
CA GLN A 9 -13.63 -3.78 5.43
C GLN A 9 -13.66 -3.58 3.91
N GLY A 10 -12.95 -4.43 3.17
CA GLY A 10 -12.85 -4.36 1.72
C GLY A 10 -11.89 -3.27 1.21
N LEU A 11 -11.48 -3.45 -0.05
CA LEU A 11 -10.43 -2.65 -0.71
C LEU A 11 -10.77 -1.16 -0.81
N ARG A 12 -12.03 -0.84 -1.08
CA ARG A 12 -12.46 0.55 -1.24
C ARG A 12 -12.32 1.32 0.07
N ALA A 13 -12.85 0.77 1.16
CA ALA A 13 -12.79 1.41 2.47
C ALA A 13 -11.34 1.57 2.95
N LEU A 14 -10.50 0.56 2.71
CA LEU A 14 -9.06 0.65 2.98
C LEU A 14 -8.42 1.85 2.26
N ASN A 15 -8.56 1.93 0.94
CA ASN A 15 -7.91 3.00 0.18
C ASN A 15 -8.51 4.38 0.50
N GLU A 16 -9.83 4.50 0.67
CA GLU A 16 -10.46 5.76 1.10
C GLU A 16 -9.90 6.22 2.45
N THR A 17 -9.73 5.31 3.41
CA THR A 17 -9.17 5.62 4.74
C THR A 17 -7.70 6.07 4.67
N LEU A 18 -6.89 5.40 3.86
CA LEU A 18 -5.47 5.76 3.71
C LEU A 18 -5.30 7.06 2.90
N GLN A 19 -6.12 7.28 1.89
CA GLN A 19 -6.09 8.49 1.04
C GLN A 19 -6.67 9.73 1.73
N SER A 20 -7.51 9.55 2.75
CA SER A 20 -8.01 10.67 3.54
C SER A 20 -6.99 11.22 4.54
N GLN A 21 -5.81 10.60 4.65
CA GLN A 21 -4.73 11.11 5.49
C GLN A 21 -4.04 12.31 4.82
N ASP A 22 -3.43 13.17 5.62
CA ASP A 22 -2.66 14.34 5.17
C ASP A 22 -1.38 14.52 6.00
N SER A 23 -0.65 15.61 5.79
CA SER A 23 0.60 15.91 6.49
C SER A 23 0.45 16.19 7.99
N ASP A 24 -0.74 16.57 8.46
CA ASP A 24 -1.03 16.95 9.84
C ASP A 24 -1.70 15.81 10.63
N THR A 25 -1.83 14.62 10.03
CA THR A 25 -2.46 13.46 10.67
C THR A 25 -1.66 12.95 11.87
N ASN A 26 -2.39 12.52 12.91
CA ASN A 26 -1.82 11.75 14.02
C ASN A 26 -1.90 10.22 13.76
N GLN A 27 -2.53 9.80 12.65
CA GLN A 27 -2.63 8.40 12.25
C GLN A 27 -1.52 8.07 11.25
N THR A 28 -0.28 8.07 11.74
CA THR A 28 0.91 7.93 10.89
C THR A 28 1.28 6.48 10.57
N GLU A 29 0.80 5.51 11.36
CA GLU A 29 1.16 4.09 11.19
C GLU A 29 -0.08 3.21 10.98
N TRP A 30 -0.06 2.43 9.90
CA TRP A 30 -1.16 1.56 9.49
C TRP A 30 -0.69 0.13 9.26
N LEU A 31 -1.52 -0.82 9.68
CA LEU A 31 -1.35 -2.24 9.47
C LEU A 31 -2.53 -2.77 8.65
N VAL A 32 -2.27 -3.30 7.46
CA VAL A 32 -3.26 -3.97 6.63
C VAL A 32 -3.09 -5.47 6.81
N THR A 33 -4.18 -6.15 7.19
CA THR A 33 -4.19 -7.61 7.39
C THR A 33 -5.12 -8.29 6.38
N ASN A 34 -4.93 -9.60 6.21
CA ASN A 34 -5.70 -10.41 5.27
C ASN A 34 -5.72 -9.88 3.81
N PRO A 35 -4.55 -9.49 3.23
CA PRO A 35 -4.52 -8.92 1.89
C PRO A 35 -4.94 -9.92 0.80
N ARG A 36 -4.70 -11.22 1.01
CA ARG A 36 -5.13 -12.36 0.16
C ARG A 36 -4.84 -12.16 -1.34
N GLY A 37 -3.69 -11.54 -1.67
CA GLY A 37 -3.33 -11.27 -3.06
C GLY A 37 -4.22 -10.21 -3.74
N SER A 38 -4.95 -9.41 -2.97
CA SER A 38 -5.84 -8.36 -3.52
C SER A 38 -5.05 -7.29 -4.25
N HIS A 39 -5.69 -6.73 -5.28
CA HIS A 39 -5.06 -5.77 -6.19
C HIS A 39 -5.23 -4.35 -5.64
N ALA A 40 -4.42 -3.41 -6.14
CA ALA A 40 -4.53 -1.97 -5.89
C ALA A 40 -4.61 -1.58 -4.40
N ILE A 41 -3.88 -2.30 -3.55
CA ILE A 41 -3.75 -1.98 -2.12
C ILE A 41 -2.84 -0.75 -1.98
N ALA A 42 -3.23 0.20 -1.13
CA ALA A 42 -2.44 1.38 -0.75
C ALA A 42 -2.03 2.24 -1.96
N VAL A 43 -2.94 2.42 -2.93
CA VAL A 43 -2.68 3.24 -4.14
C VAL A 43 -2.98 4.72 -3.90
N GLY A 44 -2.26 5.60 -4.59
CA GLY A 44 -2.55 7.04 -4.62
C GLY A 44 -2.32 7.75 -3.29
N LEU A 45 -1.43 7.24 -2.43
CA LEU A 45 -1.19 7.84 -1.12
C LEU A 45 -0.40 9.15 -1.24
N ASP A 46 -0.97 10.23 -0.69
CA ASP A 46 -0.43 11.59 -0.70
C ASP A 46 -0.25 12.15 0.72
N ALA A 47 0.17 11.29 1.64
CA ALA A 47 0.46 11.64 3.02
C ALA A 47 1.73 10.91 3.49
N PRO A 48 2.52 11.52 4.39
CA PRO A 48 3.75 10.92 4.93
C PRO A 48 3.44 9.89 6.02
N ILE A 49 2.75 8.82 5.64
CA ILE A 49 2.34 7.73 6.54
C ILE A 49 3.10 6.43 6.24
N ASP A 50 3.26 5.60 7.26
CA ASP A 50 3.83 4.26 7.18
C ASP A 50 2.70 3.22 7.09
N VAL A 51 2.73 2.38 6.06
CA VAL A 51 1.74 1.33 5.81
C VAL A 51 2.44 -0.02 5.72
N THR A 52 2.14 -0.93 6.64
CA THR A 52 2.61 -2.32 6.60
C THR A 52 1.49 -3.24 6.14
N ILE A 53 1.72 -4.05 5.12
CA ILE A 53 0.78 -5.02 4.57
C ILE A 53 1.22 -6.43 4.96
N LYS A 54 0.45 -7.11 5.81
CA LYS A 54 0.75 -8.45 6.33
C LYS A 54 0.33 -9.54 5.34
N GLY A 55 1.17 -9.75 4.34
CA GLY A 55 1.05 -10.82 3.35
C GLY A 55 1.13 -10.31 1.91
N SER A 56 1.06 -11.24 0.96
CA SER A 56 1.23 -10.93 -0.46
C SER A 56 0.08 -10.11 -1.04
N THR A 57 0.41 -9.25 -2.00
CA THR A 57 -0.51 -8.38 -2.74
C THR A 57 -0.56 -8.75 -4.23
N GLY A 58 -1.62 -8.36 -4.90
CA GLY A 58 -1.77 -8.50 -6.35
C GLY A 58 -1.24 -7.29 -7.12
N TYR A 59 -1.86 -7.00 -8.27
CA TYR A 59 -1.45 -5.95 -9.18
C TYR A 59 -1.47 -4.56 -8.54
N TYR A 60 -0.57 -3.67 -8.98
CA TYR A 60 -0.60 -2.23 -8.69
C TYR A 60 -0.52 -1.83 -7.22
N CYS A 61 -0.03 -2.70 -6.33
CA CYS A 61 0.18 -2.32 -4.93
C CYS A 61 1.08 -1.07 -4.83
N GLY A 62 0.63 -0.06 -4.09
CA GLY A 62 1.39 1.18 -3.93
C GLY A 62 1.54 2.04 -5.18
N GLY A 63 0.78 1.77 -6.24
CA GLY A 63 0.80 2.60 -7.45
C GLY A 63 0.41 4.06 -7.16
N MET A 64 0.99 5.00 -7.89
CA MET A 64 0.80 6.45 -7.73
C MET A 64 1.14 6.98 -6.32
N ASN A 65 2.00 6.28 -5.57
CA ASN A 65 2.45 6.75 -4.26
C ASN A 65 3.27 8.04 -4.40
N LYS A 66 3.01 9.02 -3.53
CA LYS A 66 3.70 10.31 -3.53
C LYS A 66 4.53 10.57 -2.28
N GLN A 67 4.07 10.11 -1.12
CA GLN A 67 4.70 10.47 0.16
C GLN A 67 4.82 9.30 1.14
N ALA A 68 4.03 8.25 0.99
CA ALA A 68 3.96 7.18 1.97
C ALA A 68 5.19 6.26 1.92
N SER A 69 5.46 5.62 3.05
CA SER A 69 6.36 4.46 3.15
C SER A 69 5.54 3.20 3.28
N ILE A 70 5.61 2.30 2.29
CA ILE A 70 4.83 1.06 2.26
C ILE A 70 5.78 -0.13 2.41
N THR A 71 5.47 -1.05 3.31
CA THR A 71 6.17 -2.34 3.44
C THR A 71 5.19 -3.48 3.19
N VAL A 72 5.55 -4.41 2.32
CA VAL A 72 4.80 -5.64 2.07
C VAL A 72 5.56 -6.81 2.65
N ASP A 73 5.00 -7.44 3.70
CA ASP A 73 5.53 -8.64 4.35
C ASP A 73 5.17 -9.89 3.53
N GLY A 74 5.51 -9.88 2.24
CA GLY A 74 5.16 -10.88 1.26
C GLY A 74 5.59 -10.48 -0.14
N SER A 75 5.08 -11.19 -1.15
CA SER A 75 5.35 -10.88 -2.56
C SER A 75 4.33 -9.90 -3.13
N ALA A 76 4.70 -9.16 -4.17
CA ALA A 76 3.83 -8.24 -4.89
C ALA A 76 3.63 -8.67 -6.35
N GLY A 77 2.38 -8.62 -6.80
CA GLY A 77 2.01 -8.83 -8.20
C GLY A 77 2.50 -7.73 -9.15
N PRO A 78 2.18 -7.84 -10.45
CA PRO A 78 2.71 -6.92 -11.46
C PRO A 78 2.31 -5.46 -11.26
N GLY A 79 3.18 -4.54 -11.66
CA GLY A 79 2.93 -3.10 -11.57
C GLY A 79 3.02 -2.53 -10.14
N VAL A 80 3.66 -3.23 -9.21
CA VAL A 80 3.95 -2.66 -7.88
C VAL A 80 4.71 -1.34 -8.04
N ALA A 81 4.32 -0.33 -7.26
CA ALA A 81 4.88 1.03 -7.33
C ALA A 81 4.74 1.71 -8.72
N GLU A 82 3.82 1.26 -9.59
CA GLU A 82 3.64 1.89 -10.89
C GLU A 82 3.27 3.37 -10.75
N ASN A 83 3.88 4.23 -11.55
CA ASN A 83 3.68 5.68 -11.55
C ASN A 83 3.92 6.33 -10.18
N MET A 84 4.77 5.74 -9.32
CA MET A 84 5.17 6.36 -8.05
C MET A 84 5.96 7.66 -8.29
N MET A 85 5.58 8.73 -7.59
CA MET A 85 6.24 10.04 -7.67
C MET A 85 7.36 10.21 -6.64
N SER A 86 7.17 9.72 -5.41
CA SER A 86 8.13 9.78 -4.30
C SER A 86 7.64 8.86 -3.16
N GLY A 87 8.36 8.84 -2.03
CA GLY A 87 8.13 7.95 -0.90
C GLY A 87 9.04 6.72 -0.98
N LYS A 88 8.60 5.62 -0.35
CA LYS A 88 9.34 4.36 -0.31
C LYS A 88 8.39 3.18 -0.37
N ILE A 89 8.74 2.14 -1.14
CA ILE A 89 8.03 0.86 -1.11
C ILE A 89 9.06 -0.26 -0.95
N VAL A 90 8.89 -1.09 0.08
CA VAL A 90 9.74 -2.25 0.39
C VAL A 90 8.91 -3.51 0.24
N ILE A 91 9.40 -4.45 -0.57
CA ILE A 91 8.80 -5.78 -0.73
C ILE A 91 9.77 -6.78 -0.10
N GLU A 92 9.34 -7.44 0.96
CA GLU A 92 10.16 -8.44 1.68
C GLU A 92 10.25 -9.76 0.91
N GLY A 93 9.25 -10.06 0.08
CA GLY A 93 9.25 -11.20 -0.85
C GLY A 93 9.70 -10.81 -2.27
N ASP A 94 9.04 -11.42 -3.26
CA ASP A 94 9.35 -11.17 -4.67
C ASP A 94 8.46 -10.09 -5.26
N ALA A 95 9.03 -9.20 -6.10
CA ALA A 95 8.27 -8.28 -6.94
C ALA A 95 8.15 -8.84 -8.36
N SER A 96 6.93 -8.87 -8.91
CA SER A 96 6.66 -9.36 -10.26
C SER A 96 7.00 -8.31 -11.34
N GLN A 97 6.54 -8.56 -12.57
CA GLN A 97 6.82 -7.73 -13.75
C GLN A 97 6.35 -6.27 -13.56
N TYR A 98 7.01 -5.33 -14.24
CA TYR A 98 6.65 -3.91 -14.24
C TYR A 98 6.76 -3.22 -12.86
N ALA A 99 7.57 -3.76 -11.95
CA ALA A 99 7.89 -3.09 -10.69
C ALA A 99 8.53 -1.71 -10.95
N GLY A 100 7.91 -0.66 -10.41
CA GLY A 100 8.34 0.72 -10.59
C GLY A 100 8.21 1.24 -12.02
N ALA A 101 7.32 0.66 -12.84
CA ALA A 101 7.06 1.16 -14.20
C ALA A 101 6.48 2.59 -14.19
N THR A 102 6.76 3.34 -15.26
CA THR A 102 6.39 4.75 -15.45
C THR A 102 5.82 4.97 -16.84
#